data_AF-A0A850NV48-F1
#
_entry.id   AF-A0A850NV48-F1
#
_cell.length_a   1.000
_cell.length_b   1.000
_cell.length_c   1.000
_cell.angle_alpha   90.00
_cell.angle_beta   90.00
_cell.angle_gamma   90.00
#
_symmetry.space_group_name_H-M   'P 1'
#
loop_
_entity.id
_entity.type
_entity.pdbx_description
1 polymer ?
#
loop_
_entity_poly.entity_id
_entity_poly.type
_entity_poly.pdbx_seq_one_letter_code
_entity_poly.pdbx_strand_id
1 'polypeptide(L)'
;ALLAALLPRLVATLAAQPDPDRALQRFDRLIFGLPAGIPLLSLLRHNPALIDRIGGILGSAPWLAEHLAATPSALEGLLLPSEGGETLRAGQHTREICALLRRRMDAAADTALAIEIAQRLVRGEEFRLATALLETTLDIDQVARAATALADTTLQRLLVRIVADHAARHGPPPGAGVVIVALGKAGSREMMAGSDLDLMLVYDPGEAGPGAAGYYSRLVHGLIGALTAPGRDGPLYAVDMRLRPSGSQGPVAVSLDAFIRYHAESAWVWERMALTRARVVTGPAPLRARVTAAIDAALHQHVP
;
A
#
# COMPACT_ATOMS: atom_id res chain seq x y z
N ALA A 1 34.13 -13.39 -11.39
CA ALA A 1 33.69 -14.77 -11.64
C ALA A 1 32.20 -14.88 -11.92
N LEU A 2 31.31 -14.51 -10.99
CA LEU A 2 29.84 -14.61 -11.17
C LEU A 2 29.31 -13.81 -12.36
N LEU A 3 29.64 -12.51 -12.46
CA LEU A 3 29.17 -11.65 -13.55
C LEU A 3 29.68 -12.13 -14.92
N ALA A 4 30.94 -12.57 -15.01
CA ALA A 4 31.53 -13.07 -16.25
C ALA A 4 30.80 -14.32 -16.79
N ALA A 5 30.28 -15.18 -15.90
CA ALA A 5 29.49 -16.35 -16.30
C ALA A 5 28.08 -15.98 -16.81
N LEU A 6 27.53 -14.85 -16.36
CA LEU A 6 26.20 -14.37 -16.76
C LEU A 6 26.22 -13.47 -18.00
N LEU A 7 27.36 -12.81 -18.24
CA LEU A 7 27.53 -11.79 -19.26
C LEU A 7 27.07 -12.22 -20.66
N PRO A 8 27.40 -13.42 -21.17
CA PRO A 8 27.01 -13.80 -22.53
C PRO A 8 25.50 -13.83 -22.74
N ARG A 9 24.75 -14.38 -21.76
CA ARG A 9 23.29 -14.42 -21.83
C ARG A 9 22.69 -13.04 -21.62
N LEU A 10 23.18 -12.28 -20.63
CA LEU A 10 22.73 -10.90 -20.38
C LEU A 10 22.87 -10.03 -21.64
N VAL A 11 24.04 -10.06 -22.27
CA VAL A 11 24.30 -9.28 -23.50
C VAL A 11 23.40 -9.75 -24.63
N ALA A 12 23.22 -11.05 -24.83
CA ALA A 12 22.32 -11.57 -25.86
C ALA A 12 20.87 -11.13 -25.64
N THR A 13 20.36 -11.20 -24.41
CA THR A 13 18.99 -10.80 -24.05
C THR A 13 18.77 -9.30 -24.21
N LEU A 14 19.73 -8.47 -23.78
CA LEU A 14 19.66 -7.01 -23.93
C LEU A 14 19.78 -6.59 -25.40
N ALA A 15 20.65 -7.25 -26.18
CA ALA A 15 20.81 -7.01 -27.61
C ALA A 15 19.56 -7.36 -28.42
N ALA A 16 18.74 -8.28 -27.93
CA ALA A 16 17.47 -8.66 -28.56
C ALA A 16 16.31 -7.68 -28.25
N GLN A 17 16.52 -6.67 -27.41
CA GLN A 17 15.48 -5.69 -27.08
C GLN A 17 15.29 -4.66 -28.20
N PRO A 18 14.10 -4.01 -28.28
CA PRO A 18 13.86 -2.97 -29.28
C PRO A 18 14.83 -1.79 -29.24
N ASP A 19 15.36 -1.48 -28.05
CA ASP A 19 16.38 -0.43 -27.82
C ASP A 19 17.50 -1.00 -26.92
N PRO A 20 18.52 -1.66 -27.51
CA PRO A 20 19.58 -2.34 -26.77
C PRO A 20 20.42 -1.41 -25.90
N ASP A 21 20.76 -0.22 -26.41
CA ASP A 21 21.59 0.75 -25.70
C ASP A 21 20.88 1.23 -24.43
N ARG A 22 19.58 1.53 -24.55
CA ARG A 22 18.78 1.95 -23.40
C ARG A 22 18.54 0.81 -22.42
N ALA A 23 18.32 -0.40 -22.89
CA ALA A 23 18.19 -1.58 -22.04
C ALA A 23 19.49 -1.82 -21.23
N LEU A 24 20.64 -1.68 -21.87
CA LEU A 24 21.95 -1.77 -21.22
C LEU A 24 22.16 -0.67 -20.17
N GLN A 25 21.85 0.59 -20.49
CA GLN A 25 21.95 1.71 -19.53
C GLN A 25 21.07 1.50 -18.30
N ARG A 26 19.86 0.94 -18.46
CA ARG A 26 18.97 0.62 -17.34
C ARG A 26 19.49 -0.54 -16.52
N PHE A 27 20.03 -1.58 -17.17
CA PHE A 27 20.67 -2.69 -16.48
C PHE A 27 21.87 -2.22 -15.65
N ASP A 28 22.69 -1.33 -16.21
CA ASP A 28 23.82 -0.74 -15.52
C ASP A 28 23.39 0.01 -14.25
N ARG A 29 22.39 0.90 -14.37
CA ARG A 29 21.79 1.60 -13.22
C ARG A 29 21.23 0.64 -12.17
N LEU A 30 20.57 -0.44 -12.59
CA LEU A 30 20.06 -1.47 -11.69
C LEU A 30 21.20 -2.11 -10.89
N ILE A 31 22.30 -2.52 -11.53
CA ILE A 31 23.43 -3.15 -10.85
C ILE A 31 24.12 -2.16 -9.90
N PHE A 32 24.30 -0.90 -10.31
CA PHE A 32 24.89 0.14 -9.46
C PHE A 32 24.00 0.53 -8.27
N GLY A 33 22.68 0.42 -8.39
CA GLY A 33 21.72 0.73 -7.32
C GLY A 33 21.63 -0.33 -6.22
N LEU A 34 22.21 -1.52 -6.40
CA LEU A 34 22.12 -2.62 -5.45
C LEU A 34 23.29 -2.58 -4.43
N PRO A 35 23.01 -2.37 -3.13
CA PRO A 35 24.07 -2.25 -2.11
C PRO A 35 24.91 -3.51 -1.92
N ALA A 36 24.41 -4.67 -2.38
CA ALA A 36 25.18 -5.87 -2.59
C ALA A 36 24.65 -6.57 -3.85
N GLY A 37 25.36 -6.44 -4.99
CA GLY A 37 24.99 -7.11 -6.24
C GLY A 37 25.17 -8.64 -6.18
N ILE A 38 25.93 -9.16 -5.21
CA ILE A 38 26.29 -10.59 -5.12
C ILE A 38 25.06 -11.51 -4.93
N PRO A 39 24.11 -11.24 -4.01
CA PRO A 39 22.86 -11.99 -3.91
C PRO A 39 22.07 -12.06 -5.22
N LEU A 40 21.90 -10.93 -5.92
CA LEU A 40 21.20 -10.90 -7.21
C LEU A 40 21.96 -11.72 -8.27
N LEU A 41 23.26 -11.50 -8.42
CA LEU A 41 24.06 -12.21 -9.41
C LEU A 41 24.11 -13.73 -9.13
N SER A 42 24.16 -14.12 -7.85
CA SER A 42 24.03 -15.52 -7.47
C SER A 42 22.66 -16.08 -7.86
N LEU A 43 21.60 -15.29 -7.66
CA LEU A 43 20.24 -15.69 -7.98
C LEU A 43 20.02 -15.86 -9.49
N LEU A 44 20.47 -14.90 -10.30
CA LEU A 44 20.39 -14.95 -11.76
C LEU A 44 21.13 -16.16 -12.33
N ARG A 45 22.23 -16.55 -11.71
CA ARG A 45 22.98 -17.75 -12.09
C ARG A 45 22.19 -19.04 -11.88
N HIS A 46 21.41 -19.13 -10.80
CA HIS A 46 20.59 -20.31 -10.53
C HIS A 46 19.24 -20.28 -11.27
N ASN A 47 18.82 -19.13 -11.80
CA ASN A 47 17.55 -18.95 -12.49
C ASN A 47 17.73 -18.21 -13.82
N PRO A 48 18.24 -18.87 -14.87
CA PRO A 48 18.53 -18.22 -16.15
C PRO A 48 17.29 -17.59 -16.82
N ALA A 49 16.09 -18.12 -16.56
CA ALA A 49 14.84 -17.54 -17.05
C ALA A 49 14.56 -16.13 -16.49
N LEU A 50 15.08 -15.79 -15.31
CA LEU A 50 14.95 -14.45 -14.74
C LEU A 50 15.80 -13.43 -15.49
N ILE A 51 16.90 -13.85 -16.12
CA ILE A 51 17.72 -12.97 -16.97
C ILE A 51 16.89 -12.51 -18.17
N ASP A 52 16.16 -13.43 -18.79
CA ASP A 52 15.31 -13.14 -19.94
C ASP A 52 14.14 -12.24 -19.55
N ARG A 53 13.50 -12.54 -18.41
CA ARG A 53 12.41 -11.73 -17.86
C ARG A 53 12.85 -10.31 -17.50
N ILE A 54 13.97 -10.16 -16.80
CA ILE A 54 14.54 -8.83 -16.47
C ILE A 54 14.92 -8.10 -17.76
N GLY A 55 15.59 -8.76 -18.71
CA GLY A 55 15.95 -8.14 -19.97
C GLY A 55 14.73 -7.64 -20.75
N GLY A 56 13.65 -8.42 -20.78
CA GLY A 56 12.36 -8.02 -21.37
C GLY A 56 11.76 -6.79 -20.68
N ILE A 57 11.74 -6.76 -19.34
CA ILE A 57 11.27 -5.61 -18.56
C ILE A 57 12.11 -4.37 -18.85
N LEU A 58 13.45 -4.48 -18.85
CA LEU A 58 14.36 -3.36 -19.06
C LEU A 58 14.26 -2.77 -20.48
N GLY A 59 14.00 -3.61 -21.48
CA GLY A 59 13.81 -3.18 -22.87
C GLY A 59 12.41 -2.61 -23.14
N SER A 60 11.37 -3.23 -22.58
CA SER A 60 9.98 -3.00 -23.00
C SER A 60 9.14 -2.17 -22.04
N ALA A 61 9.58 -1.99 -20.78
CA ALA A 61 8.80 -1.30 -19.75
C ALA A 61 9.63 -0.24 -19.00
N PRO A 62 9.72 0.99 -19.52
CA PRO A 62 10.48 2.10 -18.93
C PRO A 62 10.22 2.32 -17.44
N TRP A 63 8.94 2.36 -17.06
CA TRP A 63 8.53 2.61 -15.68
C TRP A 63 8.94 1.47 -14.74
N LEU A 64 8.79 0.21 -15.16
CA LEU A 64 9.23 -0.95 -14.37
C LEU A 64 10.75 -0.97 -14.21
N ALA A 65 11.50 -0.63 -15.26
CA ALA A 65 12.95 -0.55 -15.19
C ALA A 65 13.43 0.53 -14.20
N GLU A 66 12.78 1.69 -14.20
CA GLU A 66 13.06 2.78 -13.26
C GLU A 66 12.67 2.38 -11.82
N HIS A 67 11.50 1.76 -11.64
CA HIS A 67 11.06 1.25 -10.34
C HIS A 67 12.03 0.20 -9.79
N LEU A 68 12.46 -0.77 -10.60
CA LEU A 68 13.40 -1.81 -10.21
C LEU A 68 14.77 -1.24 -9.81
N ALA A 69 15.23 -0.20 -10.51
CA ALA A 69 16.49 0.47 -10.20
C ALA A 69 16.40 1.32 -8.92
N ALA A 70 15.26 1.97 -8.68
CA ALA A 70 15.02 2.80 -7.50
C ALA A 70 14.64 1.98 -6.25
N THR A 71 14.22 0.73 -6.42
CA THR A 71 13.66 -0.10 -5.34
C THR A 71 14.26 -1.51 -5.37
N PRO A 72 15.41 -1.73 -4.71
CA PRO A 72 16.06 -3.04 -4.65
C PRO A 72 15.16 -4.20 -4.22
N SER A 73 14.19 -3.95 -3.32
CA SER A 73 13.24 -4.97 -2.85
C SER A 73 12.23 -5.42 -3.91
N ALA A 74 12.05 -4.64 -4.99
CA ALA A 74 11.22 -5.03 -6.13
C ALA A 74 11.70 -6.33 -6.78
N LEU A 75 13.00 -6.62 -6.70
CA LEU A 75 13.58 -7.89 -7.17
C LEU A 75 12.99 -9.11 -6.45
N GLU A 76 12.60 -8.99 -5.18
CA GLU A 76 11.98 -10.08 -4.43
C GLU A 76 10.66 -10.54 -5.09
N GLY A 77 9.94 -9.62 -5.74
CA GLY A 77 8.72 -9.91 -6.48
C GLY A 77 8.92 -10.81 -7.70
N LEU A 78 10.10 -10.76 -8.33
CA LEU A 78 10.43 -11.60 -9.48
C LEU A 78 10.78 -13.05 -9.10
N LEU A 79 11.11 -13.29 -7.83
CA LEU A 79 11.59 -14.58 -7.35
C LEU A 79 10.48 -15.59 -7.10
N LEU A 80 9.23 -15.12 -7.11
CA LEU A 80 8.06 -15.95 -6.89
C LEU A 80 7.69 -16.66 -8.21
N PRO A 81 7.73 -18.01 -8.26
CA PRO A 81 7.43 -18.75 -9.48
C PRO A 81 6.02 -18.43 -9.99
N SER A 82 5.91 -18.01 -11.25
CA SER A 82 4.63 -18.00 -11.96
C SER A 82 4.43 -19.39 -12.57
N GLU A 83 3.77 -20.29 -11.85
CA GLU A 83 3.31 -21.56 -12.42
C GLU A 83 1.80 -21.48 -12.69
N GLY A 84 1.35 -22.03 -13.82
CA GLY A 84 0.05 -21.78 -14.46
C GLY A 84 -1.20 -22.26 -13.72
N GLY A 85 -2.25 -21.42 -13.77
CA GLY A 85 -3.57 -21.61 -13.17
C GLY A 85 -4.09 -20.29 -12.58
N GLU A 86 -4.14 -19.25 -13.41
CA GLU A 86 -3.86 -17.86 -12.98
C GLU A 86 -4.90 -17.24 -12.04
N THR A 87 -6.20 -17.41 -12.27
CA THR A 87 -7.22 -16.71 -11.44
C THR A 87 -7.33 -17.28 -10.02
N LEU A 88 -7.35 -18.61 -9.88
CA LEU A 88 -7.40 -19.26 -8.57
C LEU A 88 -6.07 -19.08 -7.82
N ARG A 89 -4.95 -19.11 -8.54
CA ARG A 89 -3.61 -18.86 -7.98
C ARG A 89 -3.39 -17.40 -7.60
N ALA A 90 -3.93 -16.43 -8.34
CA ALA A 90 -3.81 -15.01 -8.01
C ALA A 90 -4.48 -14.70 -6.67
N GLY A 91 -5.74 -15.11 -6.50
CA GLY A 91 -6.46 -14.93 -5.23
C GLY A 91 -5.84 -15.72 -4.07
N GLN A 92 -5.20 -16.86 -4.35
CA GLN A 92 -4.43 -17.59 -3.34
C GLN A 92 -3.13 -16.86 -2.97
N HIS A 93 -2.33 -16.43 -3.95
CA HIS A 93 -1.09 -15.69 -3.76
C HIS A 93 -1.34 -14.40 -2.97
N THR A 94 -2.36 -13.62 -3.33
CA THR A 94 -2.77 -12.43 -2.56
C THR A 94 -3.04 -12.77 -1.09
N ARG A 95 -3.74 -13.88 -0.81
CA ARG A 95 -4.00 -14.32 0.57
C ARG A 95 -2.70 -14.72 1.28
N GLU A 96 -1.79 -15.41 0.60
CA GLU A 96 -0.51 -15.86 1.14
C GLU A 96 0.41 -14.68 1.46
N ILE A 97 0.56 -13.72 0.54
CA ILE A 97 1.40 -12.53 0.76
C ILE A 97 0.82 -11.63 1.84
N CYS A 98 -0.50 -11.43 1.90
CA CYS A 98 -1.14 -10.71 3.01
C CYS A 98 -0.96 -11.43 4.34
N ALA A 99 -1.02 -12.77 4.36
CA ALA A 99 -0.75 -13.56 5.57
C ALA A 99 0.71 -13.48 6.00
N LEU A 100 1.66 -13.48 5.05
CA LEU A 100 3.08 -13.29 5.31
C LEU A 100 3.36 -11.89 5.87
N LEU A 101 2.83 -10.85 5.21
CA LEU A 101 2.93 -9.46 5.64
C LEU A 101 2.42 -9.31 7.08
N ARG A 102 1.23 -9.84 7.36
CA ARG A 102 0.68 -9.88 8.72
C ARG A 102 1.66 -10.54 9.68
N ARG A 103 2.04 -11.80 9.47
CA ARG A 103 2.93 -12.51 10.40
C ARG A 103 4.25 -11.79 10.64
N ARG A 104 4.86 -11.20 9.61
CA ARG A 104 6.14 -10.50 9.71
C ARG A 104 6.01 -9.17 10.44
N MET A 105 4.96 -8.40 10.17
CA MET A 105 4.66 -7.17 10.92
C MET A 105 4.34 -7.46 12.38
N ASP A 106 3.76 -8.61 12.71
CA ASP A 106 3.41 -8.98 14.09
C ASP A 106 4.65 -9.34 14.89
N ALA A 107 5.54 -10.09 14.27
CA ALA A 107 6.79 -10.54 14.87
C ALA A 107 7.87 -9.46 14.96
N ALA A 108 7.65 -8.28 14.36
CA ALA A 108 8.61 -7.18 14.43
C ALA A 108 8.78 -6.67 15.87
N ALA A 109 10.01 -6.39 16.28
CA ALA A 109 10.32 -5.93 17.64
C ALA A 109 9.65 -4.58 17.97
N ASP A 110 9.58 -3.68 16.99
CA ASP A 110 9.00 -2.35 17.14
C ASP A 110 8.28 -1.89 15.85
N THR A 111 7.62 -0.74 15.92
CA THR A 111 6.86 -0.17 14.81
C THR A 111 7.74 0.27 13.64
N ALA A 112 8.99 0.70 13.89
CA ALA A 112 9.90 1.09 12.82
C ALA A 112 10.27 -0.13 11.96
N LEU A 113 10.65 -1.24 12.58
CA LEU A 113 10.94 -2.49 11.88
C LEU A 113 9.70 -3.04 11.16
N ALA A 114 8.51 -2.89 11.75
CA ALA A 114 7.27 -3.28 11.08
C ALA A 114 7.00 -2.48 9.79
N ILE A 115 7.33 -1.17 9.79
CA ILE A 115 7.22 -0.31 8.62
C ILE A 115 8.22 -0.75 7.54
N GLU A 116 9.49 -0.99 7.90
CA GLU A 116 10.52 -1.45 6.95
C GLU A 116 10.14 -2.80 6.30
N ILE A 117 9.63 -3.75 7.11
CA ILE A 117 9.13 -5.03 6.62
C ILE A 117 7.98 -4.83 5.64
N ALA A 118 7.04 -3.95 5.96
CA ALA A 118 5.90 -3.66 5.11
C ALA A 118 6.35 -2.99 3.80
N GLN A 119 7.28 -2.04 3.84
CA GLN A 119 7.83 -1.37 2.65
C GLN A 119 8.41 -2.38 1.69
N ARG A 120 9.30 -3.25 2.19
CA ARG A 120 9.96 -4.28 1.39
C ARG A 120 8.97 -5.23 0.71
N LEU A 121 7.99 -5.73 1.46
CA LEU A 121 7.01 -6.69 0.93
C LEU A 121 6.01 -6.04 -0.03
N VAL A 122 5.52 -4.83 0.28
CA VAL A 122 4.59 -4.10 -0.58
C VAL A 122 5.26 -3.77 -1.91
N ARG A 123 6.50 -3.25 -1.90
CA ARG A 123 7.23 -2.89 -3.12
C ARG A 123 7.57 -4.12 -3.98
N GLY A 124 7.99 -5.21 -3.35
CA GLY A 124 8.17 -6.49 -4.04
C GLY A 124 6.91 -6.94 -4.77
N GLU A 125 5.77 -6.92 -4.08
CA GLU A 125 4.50 -7.37 -4.67
C GLU A 125 3.93 -6.39 -5.70
N GLU A 126 4.05 -5.07 -5.51
CA GLU A 126 3.67 -4.08 -6.53
C GLU A 126 4.44 -4.31 -7.83
N PHE A 127 5.74 -4.56 -7.75
CA PHE A 127 6.55 -4.87 -8.91
C PHE A 127 6.11 -6.18 -9.59
N ARG A 128 5.83 -7.23 -8.80
CA ARG A 128 5.31 -8.50 -9.32
C ARG A 128 3.98 -8.30 -10.03
N LEU A 129 3.04 -7.55 -9.44
CA LEU A 129 1.73 -7.28 -10.01
C LEU A 129 1.84 -6.48 -11.31
N ALA A 130 2.69 -5.45 -11.36
CA ALA A 130 2.88 -4.65 -12.56
C ALA A 130 3.59 -5.45 -13.67
N THR A 131 4.53 -6.35 -13.32
CA THR A 131 5.12 -7.30 -14.27
C THR A 131 4.07 -8.27 -14.80
N ALA A 132 3.23 -8.83 -13.92
CA ALA A 132 2.17 -9.76 -14.30
C ALA A 132 1.14 -9.12 -15.24
N LEU A 133 0.83 -7.83 -15.04
CA LEU A 133 -0.02 -7.03 -15.92
C LEU A 133 0.61 -6.83 -17.30
N LEU A 134 1.91 -6.49 -17.34
CA LEU A 134 2.67 -6.33 -18.59
C LEU A 134 2.71 -7.64 -19.38
N GLU A 135 2.91 -8.75 -18.69
CA GLU A 135 2.95 -10.10 -19.26
C GLU A 135 1.54 -10.65 -19.56
N THR A 136 0.48 -9.89 -19.27
CA THR A 136 -0.93 -10.27 -19.47
C THR A 136 -1.36 -11.54 -18.71
N THR A 137 -0.61 -11.90 -17.67
CA THR A 137 -0.91 -13.05 -16.79
C THR A 137 -1.90 -12.70 -15.68
N LEU A 138 -2.10 -11.40 -15.43
CA LEU A 138 -3.18 -10.88 -14.60
C LEU A 138 -3.88 -9.74 -15.34
N ASP A 139 -5.21 -9.66 -15.17
CA ASP A 139 -5.98 -8.51 -15.60
C ASP A 139 -5.85 -7.34 -14.61
N ILE A 140 -6.29 -6.15 -15.05
CA ILE A 140 -6.21 -4.93 -14.25
C ILE A 140 -7.01 -5.01 -12.95
N ASP A 141 -8.15 -5.71 -12.94
CA ASP A 141 -9.00 -5.83 -11.77
C ASP A 141 -8.39 -6.76 -10.73
N GLN A 142 -7.72 -7.84 -11.16
CA GLN A 142 -6.97 -8.76 -10.30
C GLN A 142 -5.80 -8.03 -9.64
N VAL A 143 -5.06 -7.25 -10.41
CA VAL A 143 -3.99 -6.39 -9.90
C VAL A 143 -4.53 -5.40 -8.88
N ALA A 144 -5.65 -4.75 -9.20
CA ALA A 144 -6.22 -3.74 -8.33
C ALA A 144 -6.74 -4.30 -7.00
N ARG A 145 -7.40 -5.47 -7.05
CA ARG A 145 -7.84 -6.19 -5.85
C ARG A 145 -6.65 -6.63 -5.00
N ALA A 146 -5.57 -7.12 -5.61
CA ALA A 146 -4.38 -7.56 -4.89
C ALA A 146 -3.65 -6.40 -4.21
N ALA A 147 -3.43 -5.29 -4.93
CA ALA A 147 -2.82 -4.08 -4.38
C ALA A 147 -3.65 -3.49 -3.24
N THR A 148 -4.98 -3.44 -3.40
CA THR A 148 -5.88 -2.98 -2.34
C THR A 148 -5.83 -3.89 -1.11
N ALA A 149 -5.78 -5.22 -1.30
CA ALA A 149 -5.71 -6.17 -0.18
C ALA A 149 -4.41 -6.03 0.63
N LEU A 150 -3.29 -5.73 -0.04
CA LEU A 150 -2.04 -5.38 0.62
C LEU A 150 -2.17 -4.08 1.41
N ALA A 151 -2.69 -3.01 0.81
CA ALA A 151 -2.89 -1.74 1.49
C ALA A 151 -3.79 -1.88 2.73
N ASP A 152 -4.91 -2.60 2.60
CA ASP A 152 -5.81 -2.92 3.70
C ASP A 152 -5.10 -3.66 4.83
N THR A 153 -4.28 -4.67 4.48
CA THR A 153 -3.51 -5.46 5.46
C THR A 153 -2.47 -4.59 6.18
N THR A 154 -1.75 -3.74 5.45
CA THR A 154 -0.79 -2.79 6.00
C THR A 154 -1.48 -1.82 6.96
N LEU A 155 -2.57 -1.17 6.53
CA LEU A 155 -3.36 -0.25 7.36
C LEU A 155 -3.89 -0.92 8.62
N GLN A 156 -4.41 -2.15 8.49
CA GLN A 156 -4.90 -2.93 9.63
C GLN A 156 -3.80 -3.15 10.67
N ARG A 157 -2.62 -3.58 10.24
CA ARG A 157 -1.52 -3.89 11.16
C ARG A 157 -0.83 -2.68 11.73
N LEU A 158 -0.70 -1.63 10.92
CA LEU A 158 -0.10 -0.39 11.36
C LEU A 158 -0.98 0.32 12.38
N LEU A 159 -2.31 0.34 12.19
CA LEU A 159 -3.23 0.94 13.16
C LEU A 159 -3.11 0.26 14.54
N VAL A 160 -3.07 -1.07 14.58
CA VAL A 160 -2.92 -1.83 15.85
C VAL A 160 -1.64 -1.41 16.59
N ARG A 161 -0.52 -1.33 15.87
CA ARG A 161 0.78 -0.94 16.45
C ARG A 161 0.78 0.52 16.90
N ILE A 162 0.31 1.44 16.07
CA ILE A 162 0.26 2.87 16.39
C ILE A 162 -0.64 3.14 17.59
N VAL A 163 -1.80 2.48 17.68
CA VAL A 163 -2.69 2.57 18.85
C VAL A 163 -1.98 2.06 20.11
N ALA A 164 -1.29 0.92 20.04
CA ALA A 164 -0.57 0.37 21.19
C ALA A 164 0.58 1.29 21.66
N ASP A 165 1.41 1.77 20.73
CA ASP A 165 2.52 2.68 21.03
C ASP A 165 2.02 4.01 21.59
N HIS A 166 0.93 4.55 21.03
CA HIS A 166 0.33 5.78 21.51
C HIS A 166 -0.29 5.58 22.91
N ALA A 167 -0.94 4.44 23.14
CA ALA A 167 -1.52 4.11 24.44
C ALA A 167 -0.48 3.95 25.54
N ALA A 168 0.68 3.35 25.23
CA ALA A 168 1.79 3.23 26.17
C ALA A 168 2.33 4.59 26.64
N ARG A 169 2.22 5.64 25.83
CA ARG A 169 2.75 6.99 26.14
C ARG A 169 1.70 7.95 26.70
N HIS A 170 0.44 7.78 26.30
CA HIS A 170 -0.62 8.77 26.55
C HIS A 170 -1.87 8.18 27.20
N GLY A 171 -1.85 6.91 27.60
CA GLY A 171 -3.01 6.20 28.13
C GLY A 171 -3.92 5.63 27.03
N PRO A 172 -4.88 4.75 27.39
CA PRO A 172 -5.73 4.07 26.43
C PRO A 172 -6.59 5.04 25.60
N PRO A 173 -6.99 4.64 24.37
CA PRO A 173 -7.85 5.47 23.53
C PRO A 173 -9.21 5.71 24.19
N PRO A 174 -9.70 6.97 24.25
CA PRO A 174 -11.04 7.26 24.76
C PRO A 174 -12.17 6.61 23.93
N GLY A 175 -13.30 6.31 24.55
CA GLY A 175 -14.46 5.75 23.84
C GLY A 175 -14.19 4.41 23.16
N ALA A 176 -14.85 4.14 22.03
CA ALA A 176 -14.69 2.90 21.27
C ALA A 176 -13.50 2.90 20.29
N GLY A 177 -12.56 3.85 20.36
CA GLY A 177 -11.38 3.90 19.51
C GLY A 177 -11.55 4.74 18.23
N VAL A 178 -10.76 4.41 17.21
CA VAL A 178 -10.74 5.06 15.90
C VAL A 178 -10.82 4.03 14.78
N VAL A 179 -11.46 4.39 13.68
CA VAL A 179 -11.50 3.61 12.43
C VAL A 179 -10.83 4.36 11.29
N ILE A 180 -10.28 3.60 10.35
CA ILE A 180 -9.80 4.11 9.07
C ILE A 180 -10.87 3.82 8.02
N VAL A 181 -11.32 4.88 7.35
CA VAL A 181 -12.17 4.82 6.16
C VAL A 181 -11.29 5.14 4.96
N ALA A 182 -11.24 4.23 4.00
CA ALA A 182 -10.63 4.48 2.69
C ALA A 182 -11.68 5.03 1.73
N LEU A 183 -11.30 6.02 0.93
CA LEU A 183 -12.08 6.59 -0.15
C LEU A 183 -11.33 6.40 -1.48
N GLY A 184 -11.84 7.00 -2.55
CA GLY A 184 -11.17 6.98 -3.85
C GLY A 184 -10.86 5.56 -4.34
N LYS A 185 -9.64 5.35 -4.85
CA LYS A 185 -9.21 4.04 -5.39
C LYS A 185 -9.09 2.97 -4.32
N ALA A 186 -8.60 3.32 -3.13
CA ALA A 186 -8.51 2.39 -2.01
C ALA A 186 -9.90 1.94 -1.53
N GLY A 187 -10.84 2.88 -1.50
CA GLY A 187 -12.24 2.64 -1.17
C GLY A 187 -12.93 1.70 -2.17
N SER A 188 -12.82 2.01 -3.48
CA SER A 188 -13.41 1.22 -4.57
C SER A 188 -12.66 -0.08 -4.93
N ARG A 189 -11.52 -0.35 -4.30
CA ARG A 189 -10.64 -1.50 -4.58
C ARG A 189 -9.98 -1.47 -5.96
N GLU A 190 -9.68 -0.26 -6.43
CA GLU A 190 -9.08 0.07 -7.72
C GLU A 190 -7.62 0.56 -7.58
N MET A 191 -6.92 0.17 -6.50
CA MET A 191 -5.54 0.62 -6.27
C MET A 191 -4.57 0.08 -7.32
N MET A 192 -3.68 0.93 -7.80
CA MET A 192 -2.56 0.55 -8.66
C MET A 192 -1.24 0.97 -7.98
N ALA A 193 -0.11 0.45 -8.46
CA ALA A 193 1.20 0.88 -7.98
C ALA A 193 1.33 2.41 -8.06
N GLY A 194 1.81 3.02 -6.97
CA GLY A 194 1.92 4.48 -6.85
C GLY A 194 0.61 5.22 -6.60
N SER A 195 -0.51 4.53 -6.33
CA SER A 195 -1.74 5.20 -5.89
C SER A 195 -1.60 5.77 -4.48
N ASP A 196 -2.14 6.97 -4.28
CA ASP A 196 -2.30 7.57 -2.96
C ASP A 196 -3.39 6.83 -2.16
N LEU A 197 -3.28 6.89 -0.83
CA LEU A 197 -4.34 6.47 0.08
C LEU A 197 -5.20 7.67 0.45
N ASP A 198 -6.39 7.75 -0.15
CA ASP A 198 -7.45 8.66 0.27
C ASP A 198 -8.06 8.15 1.59
N LEU A 199 -7.70 8.76 2.71
CA LEU A 199 -8.11 8.31 4.04
C LEU A 199 -8.95 9.35 4.78
N MET A 200 -9.85 8.84 5.61
CA MET A 200 -10.56 9.61 6.64
C MET A 200 -10.56 8.80 7.93
N LEU A 201 -10.21 9.43 9.04
CA LEU A 201 -10.21 8.79 10.35
C LEU A 201 -11.38 9.29 11.18
N VAL A 202 -12.22 8.35 11.61
CA VAL A 202 -13.41 8.63 12.42
C VAL A 202 -13.26 7.98 13.79
N TYR A 203 -13.43 8.74 14.86
CA TYR A 203 -13.26 8.24 16.22
C TYR A 203 -14.53 8.38 17.06
N ASP A 204 -14.63 7.56 18.10
CA ASP A 204 -15.66 7.69 19.12
C ASP A 204 -15.11 8.50 20.31
N PRO A 205 -15.68 9.68 20.61
CA PRO A 205 -15.19 10.51 21.71
C PRO A 205 -15.44 9.88 23.10
N GLY A 206 -16.44 8.99 23.24
CA GLY A 206 -16.88 8.49 24.54
C GLY A 206 -17.18 9.60 25.56
N GLU A 207 -16.94 9.33 26.84
CA GLU A 207 -17.16 10.30 27.92
C GLU A 207 -16.18 11.47 27.90
N ALA A 208 -15.02 11.32 27.23
CA ALA A 208 -14.04 12.40 27.10
C ALA A 208 -14.55 13.54 26.21
N GLY A 209 -15.58 13.29 25.38
CA GLY A 209 -16.23 14.32 24.57
C GLY A 209 -15.22 15.11 23.72
N PRO A 210 -15.26 16.46 23.74
CA PRO A 210 -14.29 17.29 23.03
C PRO A 210 -12.82 17.06 23.43
N GLY A 211 -12.55 16.56 24.65
CA GLY A 211 -11.20 16.26 25.14
C GLY A 211 -10.51 15.12 24.37
N ALA A 212 -11.27 14.26 23.68
CA ALA A 212 -10.71 13.20 22.85
C ALA A 212 -10.03 13.70 21.57
N ALA A 213 -10.38 14.91 21.09
CA ALA A 213 -9.90 15.42 19.80
C ALA A 213 -8.37 15.52 19.73
N GLY A 214 -7.73 16.01 20.80
CA GLY A 214 -6.28 16.13 20.86
C GLY A 214 -5.56 14.77 20.88
N TYR A 215 -6.16 13.77 21.53
CA TYR A 215 -5.63 12.40 21.57
C TYR A 215 -5.62 11.81 20.15
N TYR A 216 -6.77 11.81 19.49
CA TYR A 216 -6.91 11.23 18.17
C TYR A 216 -6.14 12.02 17.11
N SER A 217 -6.07 13.35 17.19
CA SER A 217 -5.25 14.14 16.27
C SER A 217 -3.77 13.74 16.31
N ARG A 218 -3.19 13.55 17.50
CA ARG A 218 -1.80 13.08 17.63
C ARG A 218 -1.62 11.65 17.12
N LEU A 219 -2.57 10.76 17.42
CA LEU A 219 -2.55 9.38 16.94
C LEU A 219 -2.57 9.33 15.40
N VAL A 220 -3.45 10.12 14.77
CA VAL A 220 -3.56 10.18 13.31
C VAL A 220 -2.31 10.76 12.67
N HIS A 221 -1.70 11.80 13.24
CA HIS A 221 -0.40 12.28 12.76
C HIS A 221 0.70 11.22 12.87
N GLY A 222 0.69 10.40 13.95
CA GLY A 222 1.59 9.25 14.07
C GLY A 222 1.39 8.21 12.97
N LEU A 223 0.13 7.90 12.64
CA LEU A 223 -0.19 7.00 11.52
C LEU A 223 0.25 7.56 10.17
N ILE A 224 -0.05 8.83 9.87
CA ILE A 224 0.37 9.49 8.63
C ILE A 224 1.90 9.49 8.54
N GLY A 225 2.59 9.83 9.63
CA GLY A 225 4.04 9.77 9.71
C GLY A 225 4.57 8.37 9.41
N ALA A 226 3.95 7.33 9.95
CA ALA A 226 4.36 5.94 9.67
C ALA A 226 4.12 5.49 8.22
N LEU A 227 3.06 5.98 7.57
CA LEU A 227 2.78 5.68 6.15
C LEU A 227 3.70 6.45 5.19
N THR A 228 4.07 7.68 5.56
CA THR A 228 4.82 8.62 4.71
C THR A 228 6.30 8.72 5.07
N ALA A 229 6.76 8.02 6.11
CA ALA A 229 8.14 8.03 6.55
C ALA A 229 9.07 7.63 5.39
N PRO A 230 10.15 8.40 5.14
CA PRO A 230 11.12 8.01 4.13
C PRO A 230 11.79 6.71 4.56
N GLY A 231 11.81 5.74 3.66
CA GLY A 231 12.54 4.49 3.81
C GLY A 231 13.56 4.32 2.71
N ARG A 232 14.35 3.24 2.79
CA ARG A 232 15.31 2.85 1.74
C ARG A 232 14.63 2.66 0.38
N ASP A 233 13.38 2.19 0.38
CA ASP A 233 12.55 1.95 -0.81
C ASP A 233 11.44 3.01 -0.97
N GLY A 234 11.63 4.20 -0.36
CA GLY A 234 10.62 5.26 -0.29
C GLY A 234 9.57 5.06 0.81
N PRO A 235 8.56 5.95 0.89
CA PRO A 235 7.45 5.81 1.85
C PRO A 235 6.61 4.56 1.57
N LEU A 236 5.70 4.14 2.47
CA LEU A 236 4.74 3.06 2.19
C LEU A 236 3.69 3.52 1.17
N TYR A 237 3.03 4.63 1.49
CA TYR A 237 2.02 5.24 0.66
C TYR A 237 2.05 6.76 0.88
N ALA A 238 1.80 7.53 -0.17
CA ALA A 238 1.32 8.88 0.02
C ALA A 238 -0.10 8.84 0.59
N VAL A 239 -0.45 9.82 1.42
CA VAL A 239 -1.75 9.88 2.10
C VAL A 239 -2.43 11.19 1.73
N ASP A 240 -3.63 11.10 1.16
CA ASP A 240 -4.51 12.24 0.95
C ASP A 240 -5.65 12.19 1.98
N MET A 241 -5.81 13.27 2.74
CA MET A 241 -6.85 13.42 3.76
C MET A 241 -7.90 14.47 3.36
N ARG A 242 -7.88 14.99 2.13
CA ARG A 242 -8.72 16.12 1.69
C ARG A 242 -10.20 15.79 1.60
N LEU A 243 -10.57 14.52 1.54
CA LEU A 243 -11.97 14.07 1.48
C LEU A 243 -12.64 13.95 2.86
N ARG A 244 -11.94 14.29 3.95
CA ARG A 244 -12.57 14.38 5.28
C ARG A 244 -13.48 15.61 5.39
N PRO A 245 -14.48 15.60 6.30
CA PRO A 245 -15.31 16.77 6.60
C PRO A 245 -14.53 18.08 6.71
N SER A 246 -14.98 19.12 5.97
CA SER A 246 -14.34 20.44 5.87
C SER A 246 -12.93 20.44 5.22
N GLY A 247 -12.55 19.34 4.56
CA GLY A 247 -11.32 19.20 3.81
C GLY A 247 -10.07 19.55 4.61
N SER A 248 -9.15 20.32 4.01
CA SER A 248 -7.90 20.73 4.67
C SER A 248 -8.11 21.64 5.89
N GLN A 249 -9.27 22.31 5.99
CA GLN A 249 -9.63 23.18 7.11
C GLN A 249 -10.28 22.42 8.27
N GLY A 250 -10.69 21.18 8.04
CA GLY A 250 -11.25 20.29 9.05
C GLY A 250 -10.19 19.61 9.91
N PRO A 251 -10.58 19.10 11.09
CA PRO A 251 -9.67 18.36 11.95
C PRO A 251 -9.17 17.10 11.23
N VAL A 252 -7.92 16.70 11.50
CA VAL A 252 -7.29 15.53 10.85
C VAL A 252 -7.98 14.20 11.23
N ALA A 253 -8.67 14.19 12.37
CA ALA A 253 -9.54 13.10 12.83
C ALA A 253 -10.91 13.69 13.20
N VAL A 254 -11.99 13.05 12.78
CA VAL A 254 -13.35 13.56 12.97
C VAL A 254 -14.08 12.67 13.97
N SER A 255 -14.79 13.26 14.95
CA SER A 255 -15.65 12.45 15.81
C SER A 255 -16.83 11.91 15.01
N LEU A 256 -17.36 10.74 15.39
CA LEU A 256 -18.52 10.18 14.70
C LEU A 256 -19.72 11.14 14.68
N ASP A 257 -19.99 11.83 15.79
CA ASP A 257 -21.09 12.81 15.87
C ASP A 257 -20.86 14.00 14.92
N ALA A 258 -19.62 14.48 14.82
CA ALA A 258 -19.28 15.55 13.89
C ALA A 258 -19.39 15.10 12.43
N PHE A 259 -19.00 13.86 12.12
CA PHE A 259 -19.18 13.25 10.80
C PHE A 259 -20.66 13.20 10.41
N ILE A 260 -21.51 12.66 11.30
CA ILE A 260 -22.96 12.55 11.08
C ILE A 260 -23.57 13.93 10.82
N ARG A 261 -23.28 14.90 11.70
CA ARG A 261 -23.80 16.27 11.57
C ARG A 261 -23.34 16.95 10.28
N TYR A 262 -22.05 16.84 9.95
CA TYR A 262 -21.49 17.45 8.75
C TYR A 262 -22.18 16.94 7.48
N HIS A 263 -22.35 15.62 7.38
CA HIS A 263 -23.02 15.04 6.23
C HIS A 263 -24.54 15.24 6.23
N ALA A 264 -25.16 15.56 7.35
CA ALA A 264 -26.57 15.95 7.38
C ALA A 264 -26.79 17.40 6.93
N GLU A 265 -25.93 18.32 7.36
CA GLU A 265 -26.22 19.76 7.30
C GLU A 265 -25.37 20.53 6.28
N SER A 266 -24.16 20.06 5.97
CA SER A 266 -23.13 20.91 5.34
C SER A 266 -22.44 20.29 4.12
N ALA A 267 -22.57 18.97 3.92
CA ALA A 267 -21.85 18.28 2.85
C ALA A 267 -22.38 18.62 1.46
N TRP A 268 -21.46 18.97 0.57
CA TRP A 268 -21.74 19.24 -0.84
C TRP A 268 -22.07 17.94 -1.59
N VAL A 269 -22.79 18.05 -2.71
CA VAL A 269 -23.16 16.89 -3.55
C VAL A 269 -21.93 16.07 -3.96
N TRP A 270 -20.82 16.73 -4.31
CA TRP A 270 -19.58 16.03 -4.69
C TRP A 270 -18.95 15.25 -3.51
N GLU A 271 -19.10 15.72 -2.27
CA GLU A 271 -18.62 15.00 -1.08
C GLU A 271 -19.45 13.74 -0.84
N ARG A 272 -20.76 13.81 -1.10
CA ARG A 272 -21.63 12.61 -1.09
C ARG A 272 -21.29 11.65 -2.21
N MET A 273 -20.95 12.15 -3.41
CA MET A 273 -20.43 11.30 -4.49
C MET A 273 -19.12 10.61 -4.08
N ALA A 274 -18.20 11.31 -3.41
CA ALA A 274 -16.98 10.71 -2.89
C ALA A 274 -17.28 9.61 -1.84
N LEU A 275 -18.26 9.83 -0.97
CA LEU A 275 -18.71 8.83 0.02
C LEU A 275 -19.25 7.54 -0.60
N THR A 276 -19.74 7.54 -1.85
CA THR A 276 -20.18 6.29 -2.51
C THR A 276 -19.06 5.26 -2.64
N ARG A 277 -17.80 5.70 -2.60
CA ARG A 277 -16.61 4.84 -2.62
C ARG A 277 -16.03 4.60 -1.23
N ALA A 278 -16.63 5.15 -0.17
CA ALA A 278 -16.09 5.03 1.17
C ALA A 278 -16.23 3.59 1.69
N ARG A 279 -15.15 3.08 2.29
CA ARG A 279 -15.10 1.73 2.86
C ARG A 279 -14.35 1.75 4.17
N VAL A 280 -14.99 1.25 5.23
CA VAL A 280 -14.34 1.09 6.53
C VAL A 280 -13.33 -0.07 6.45
N VAL A 281 -12.03 0.25 6.54
CA VAL A 281 -10.92 -0.69 6.36
C VAL A 281 -10.61 -1.43 7.67
N THR A 282 -10.39 -0.68 8.74
CA THR A 282 -9.91 -1.23 10.02
C THR A 282 -10.34 -0.37 11.20
N GLY A 283 -10.29 -0.95 12.40
CA GLY A 283 -10.65 -0.35 13.68
C GLY A 283 -11.58 -1.28 14.49
N PRO A 284 -11.99 -0.87 15.71
CA PRO A 284 -12.82 -1.70 16.59
C PRO A 284 -14.17 -2.04 15.96
N ALA A 285 -14.56 -3.32 16.02
CA ALA A 285 -15.74 -3.83 15.30
C ALA A 285 -17.06 -3.07 15.60
N PRO A 286 -17.36 -2.70 16.87
CA PRO A 286 -18.57 -1.91 17.16
C PRO A 286 -18.55 -0.52 16.50
N LEU A 287 -17.41 0.16 16.51
CA LEU A 287 -17.27 1.47 15.88
C LEU A 287 -17.31 1.38 14.36
N ARG A 288 -16.71 0.33 13.77
CA ARG A 288 -16.82 0.09 12.33
C ARG A 288 -18.27 -0.01 11.88
N ALA A 289 -19.09 -0.77 12.59
CA ALA A 289 -20.51 -0.93 12.25
C ALA A 289 -21.27 0.41 12.32
N ARG A 290 -21.03 1.22 13.36
CA ARG A 290 -21.62 2.55 13.51
C ARG A 290 -21.20 3.51 12.40
N VAL A 291 -19.93 3.49 12.02
CA VAL A 291 -19.40 4.36 10.95
C VAL A 291 -19.92 3.92 9.58
N THR A 292 -20.01 2.62 9.30
CA THR A 292 -20.66 2.11 8.08
C THR A 292 -22.12 2.58 8.01
N ALA A 293 -22.89 2.43 9.09
CA ALA A 293 -24.27 2.88 9.14
C ALA A 293 -24.40 4.40 8.95
N ALA A 294 -23.46 5.19 9.48
CA ALA A 294 -23.44 6.63 9.28
C ALA A 294 -23.13 7.03 7.82
N ILE A 295 -22.24 6.30 7.14
CA ILE A 295 -21.97 6.48 5.71
C ILE A 295 -23.24 6.15 4.90
N ASP A 296 -23.88 5.01 5.17
CA ASP A 296 -25.11 4.60 4.47
C ASP A 296 -26.23 5.63 4.67
N ALA A 297 -26.42 6.13 5.90
CA ALA A 297 -27.39 7.17 6.19
C ALA A 297 -27.10 8.47 5.42
N ALA A 298 -25.84 8.89 5.35
CA ALA A 298 -25.42 10.07 4.60
C ALA A 298 -25.69 9.94 3.08
N LEU A 299 -25.63 8.72 2.53
CA LEU A 299 -25.91 8.46 1.12
C LEU A 299 -27.42 8.41 0.81
N HIS A 300 -28.26 8.05 1.77
CA HIS A 300 -29.72 7.93 1.59
C HIS A 300 -30.53 9.16 2.01
N GLN A 301 -29.91 10.13 2.71
CA GLN A 301 -30.55 11.39 3.04
C GLN A 301 -30.91 12.18 1.78
N HIS A 302 -32.19 12.49 1.61
CA HIS A 302 -32.64 13.49 0.65
C HIS A 302 -32.26 14.86 1.18
N VAL A 303 -31.34 15.53 0.50
CA VAL A 303 -31.07 16.95 0.71
C VAL A 303 -32.16 17.72 -0.03
N PRO A 304 -32.95 18.57 0.64
CA PRO A 304 -33.99 19.38 -0.01
C PRO A 304 -33.43 20.34 -1.06
#